data_AF-A0A0V7YWB6-F1
#
_entry.id   AF-A0A0V7YWB6-F1
#
_cell.length_a   1.000
_cell.length_b   1.000
_cell.length_c   1.000
_cell.angle_alpha   90.00
_cell.angle_beta   90.00
_cell.angle_gamma   90.00
#
_symmetry.space_group_name_H-M   'P 1'
#
loop_
_entity.id
_entity.type
_entity.pdbx_description
1 polymer ?
#
loop_
_entity_poly.entity_id
_entity_poly.type
_entity_poly.pdbx_seq_one_letter_code
_entity_poly.pdbx_strand_id
1 'polypeptide(L)'
;MAREIPSVGDLRRKSEVTDDETEAATDAYLKDEDAEPFVFESGHRVDVAKAIEMHPQARKVLAEEGTAPGLRRTMVMTAVIMGFPVQG
;
A
#
# COMPACT_ATOMS: atom_id res chain seq x y z
N MET A 1 17.64 19.56 7.45
CA MET A 1 16.92 19.03 6.28
C MET A 1 16.05 17.90 6.79
N ALA A 2 14.72 18.04 6.74
CA ALA A 2 13.84 16.92 7.08
C ALA A 2 14.10 15.81 6.05
N ARG A 3 14.40 14.58 6.49
CA ARG A 3 14.39 13.43 5.57
C ARG A 3 12.95 13.30 5.11
N GLU A 4 12.68 13.65 3.86
CA GLU A 4 11.40 13.31 3.23
C GLU A 4 11.33 11.78 3.26
N ILE A 5 10.36 11.25 4.01
CA ILE A 5 10.08 9.82 4.03
C ILE A 5 9.47 9.53 2.65
N PRO A 6 10.16 8.78 1.77
CA PRO A 6 9.66 8.53 0.43
C PRO A 6 8.38 7.70 0.52
N SER A 7 7.35 8.04 -0.27
CA SER A 7 6.20 7.14 -0.44
C SER A 7 6.58 5.94 -1.31
N VAL A 8 5.77 4.88 -1.32
CA VAL A 8 5.94 3.78 -2.30
C VAL A 8 5.93 4.32 -3.73
N GLY A 9 5.09 5.32 -4.03
CA GLY A 9 5.07 6.01 -5.31
C GLY A 9 6.40 6.69 -5.66
N ASP A 10 7.10 7.27 -4.68
CA ASP A 10 8.43 7.85 -4.89
C ASP A 10 9.49 6.77 -5.14
N LEU A 11 9.45 5.66 -4.40
CA LEU A 11 10.33 4.51 -4.62
C LEU A 11 10.09 3.90 -6.01
N ARG A 12 8.83 3.80 -6.44
CA ARG A 12 8.47 3.34 -7.78
C ARG A 12 9.01 4.25 -8.87
N ARG A 13 8.92 5.58 -8.69
CA ARG A 13 9.53 6.55 -9.62
C ARG A 13 11.05 6.44 -9.70
N LYS A 14 11.70 5.96 -8.63
CA LYS A 14 13.15 5.69 -8.59
C LYS A 14 13.53 4.27 -9.01
N SER A 15 12.55 3.45 -9.41
CA SER A 15 12.73 2.03 -9.73
C SER A 15 13.30 1.19 -8.56
N GLU A 16 13.07 1.63 -7.33
CA GLU A 16 13.38 0.86 -6.10
C GLU A 16 12.24 -0.10 -5.73
N VAL A 17 11.04 0.15 -6.26
CA VAL A 17 9.87 -0.73 -6.15
C VAL A 17 9.25 -0.84 -7.54
N THR A 18 8.82 -2.03 -7.91
CA THR A 18 8.19 -2.31 -9.20
C THR A 18 6.66 -2.23 -9.13
N ASP A 19 6.04 -2.14 -10.30
CA ASP A 19 4.60 -2.30 -10.46
C ASP A 19 4.12 -3.66 -9.94
N ASP A 20 4.81 -4.74 -10.32
CA ASP A 20 4.52 -6.10 -9.87
C ASP A 20 4.57 -6.24 -8.34
N GLU A 21 5.55 -5.63 -7.69
CA GLU A 21 5.63 -5.63 -6.22
C GLU A 21 4.48 -4.85 -5.58
N THR A 22 4.06 -3.74 -6.19
CA THR A 22 2.91 -2.95 -5.72
C THR A 22 1.61 -3.76 -5.85
N GLU A 23 1.46 -4.50 -6.94
CA GLU A 23 0.35 -5.42 -7.14
C GLU A 23 0.40 -6.59 -6.16
N ALA A 24 1.58 -7.18 -5.93
CA ALA A 24 1.77 -8.25 -4.96
C ALA A 24 1.42 -7.80 -3.53
N ALA A 25 1.81 -6.58 -3.12
CA ALA A 25 1.40 -6.01 -1.83
C ALA A 25 -0.12 -5.83 -1.74
N THR A 26 -0.76 -5.41 -2.84
CA THR A 26 -2.21 -5.26 -2.92
C THR A 26 -2.92 -6.61 -2.79
N ASP A 27 -2.46 -7.63 -3.53
CA ASP A 27 -3.01 -8.98 -3.48
C ASP A 27 -2.81 -9.65 -2.11
N ALA A 28 -1.65 -9.43 -1.47
CA ALA A 28 -1.39 -9.92 -0.13
C ALA A 28 -2.40 -9.39 0.89
N TYR A 29 -2.65 -8.08 0.88
CA TYR A 29 -3.65 -7.45 1.76
C TYR A 29 -5.09 -7.89 1.44
N LEU A 30 -5.43 -8.05 0.16
CA LEU A 30 -6.78 -8.52 -0.22
C LEU A 30 -7.02 -9.99 0.16
N LYS A 31 -5.95 -10.79 0.25
CA LYS A 31 -6.02 -12.18 0.70
C LYS A 31 -6.10 -12.28 2.23
N ASP A 32 -5.40 -11.39 2.92
CA ASP A 32 -5.36 -11.32 4.38
C ASP A 32 -5.22 -9.85 4.81
N GLU A 33 -6.31 -9.28 5.34
CA GLU A 33 -6.36 -7.87 5.75
C GLU A 33 -5.57 -7.59 7.04
N ASP A 34 -5.21 -8.65 7.79
CA ASP A 34 -4.36 -8.61 8.98
C ASP A 34 -2.91 -9.05 8.69
N ALA A 35 -2.54 -9.13 7.40
CA ALA A 35 -1.20 -9.54 7.00
C ALA A 35 -0.10 -8.66 7.60
N GLU A 36 1.05 -9.27 7.90
CA GLU A 36 2.26 -8.54 8.27
C GLU A 36 2.70 -7.56 7.17
N PRO A 37 3.46 -6.50 7.51
CA PRO A 37 3.94 -5.54 6.53
C PRO A 37 4.64 -6.20 5.34
N PHE A 38 4.20 -5.85 4.13
CA PHE A 38 4.76 -6.37 2.90
C PHE A 38 6.19 -5.86 2.73
N VAL A 39 7.12 -6.77 2.44
CA VAL A 39 8.54 -6.45 2.25
C VAL A 39 8.85 -6.41 0.76
N PHE A 40 9.25 -5.25 0.28
CA PHE A 40 9.77 -5.04 -1.07
C PHE A 40 11.18 -5.64 -1.22
N GLU A 41 11.57 -5.97 -2.45
CA GLU A 41 12.90 -6.48 -2.78
C GLU A 41 14.00 -5.48 -2.42
N SER A 42 13.70 -4.19 -2.45
CA SER A 42 14.61 -3.13 -1.99
C SER A 42 14.82 -3.08 -0.47
N GLY A 43 14.16 -3.94 0.31
CA GLY A 43 14.22 -3.98 1.77
C GLY A 43 13.27 -3.00 2.47
N HIS A 44 12.54 -2.19 1.69
CA HIS A 44 11.48 -1.35 2.21
C HIS A 44 10.27 -2.17 2.65
N ARG A 45 9.58 -1.75 3.70
CA ARG A 45 8.38 -2.44 4.22
C ARG A 45 7.20 -1.50 4.22
N VAL A 46 6.07 -1.93 3.67
CA VAL A 46 4.80 -1.18 3.72
C VAL A 46 3.76 -1.93 4.54
N ASP A 47 3.21 -1.25 5.53
CA ASP A 47 2.03 -1.71 6.26
C ASP A 47 0.80 -1.19 5.52
N VAL A 48 0.14 -2.08 4.77
CA VAL A 48 -0.99 -1.73 3.90
C VAL A 48 -2.21 -1.33 4.74
N ALA A 49 -2.45 -2.03 5.85
CA ALA A 49 -3.53 -1.70 6.78
C ALA A 49 -3.35 -0.28 7.34
N LYS A 50 -2.15 0.03 7.81
CA LYS A 50 -1.82 1.38 8.31
C LYS A 50 -1.89 2.44 7.22
N ALA A 51 -1.47 2.12 5.99
CA ALA A 51 -1.60 3.04 4.86
C ALA A 51 -3.06 3.36 4.54
N ILE A 52 -3.95 2.35 4.63
CA ILE A 52 -5.41 2.51 4.49
C ILE A 52 -5.98 3.36 5.62
N GLU A 53 -5.57 3.14 6.86
CA GLU A 53 -6.02 3.94 8.01
C GLU A 53 -5.67 5.43 7.86
N MET A 54 -4.50 5.70 7.29
CA MET A 54 -4.04 7.06 6.98
C MET A 54 -4.77 7.69 5.78
N HIS A 55 -5.59 6.92 5.05
CA HIS A 55 -6.35 7.39 3.89
C HIS A 55 -7.88 7.31 4.13
N PRO A 56 -8.52 8.39 4.63
CA PRO A 56 -9.93 8.37 5.07
C PRO A 56 -10.93 7.85 4.02
N GLN A 57 -10.68 8.15 2.74
CA GLN A 57 -11.51 7.66 1.64
C GLN A 57 -11.34 6.16 1.40
N ALA A 58 -10.11 5.63 1.52
CA ALA A 58 -9.87 4.20 1.34
C ALA A 58 -10.54 3.44 2.48
N ARG A 59 -10.33 3.90 3.73
CA ARG A 59 -11.01 3.32 4.91
C ARG A 59 -12.53 3.28 4.75
N LYS A 60 -13.14 4.37 4.26
CA LYS A 60 -14.60 4.42 4.05
C LYS A 60 -15.04 3.39 3.01
N VAL A 61 -14.42 3.37 1.84
CA VAL A 61 -14.81 2.48 0.74
C VAL A 61 -14.56 1.01 1.07
N LEU A 62 -13.49 0.71 1.81
CA LEU A 62 -13.17 -0.66 2.23
C LEU A 62 -14.08 -1.16 3.37
N ALA A 63 -14.66 -0.25 4.17
CA ALA A 63 -15.63 -0.58 5.20
C ALA A 63 -17.08 -0.74 4.68
N GLU A 64 -17.38 -0.30 3.46
CA GLU A 64 -18.71 -0.45 2.86
C GLU A 64 -18.94 -1.90 2.39
N GLU A 65 -19.91 -2.56 3.01
CA GLU A 65 -20.39 -3.88 2.58
C GLU A 65 -21.01 -3.77 1.17
N GLY A 66 -20.45 -4.53 0.21
CA GLY A 66 -20.90 -4.50 -1.18
C GLY A 66 -20.08 -3.63 -2.13
N THR A 67 -18.97 -3.04 -1.67
CA THR A 67 -17.99 -2.38 -2.55
C THR A 67 -17.55 -3.34 -3.66
N ALA A 68 -17.66 -2.89 -4.91
CA ALA A 68 -17.30 -3.70 -6.07
C ALA A 68 -15.84 -4.18 -5.95
N PRO A 69 -15.53 -5.47 -6.23
CA PRO A 69 -14.18 -6.01 -6.07
C PRO A 69 -13.08 -5.20 -6.78
N GLY A 70 -13.38 -4.69 -7.99
CA GLY A 70 -12.47 -3.80 -8.73
C GLY A 70 -12.20 -2.48 -8.00
N LEU A 71 -13.23 -1.87 -7.42
CA LEU A 71 -13.08 -0.63 -6.64
C LEU A 71 -12.30 -0.89 -5.34
N ARG A 72 -12.55 -2.02 -4.67
CA ARG A 72 -11.81 -2.46 -3.48
C ARG A 72 -10.31 -2.56 -3.80
N ARG A 73 -9.96 -3.28 -4.88
CA ARG A 73 -8.56 -3.42 -5.34
C ARG A 73 -7.91 -2.08 -5.65
N THR A 74 -8.59 -1.20 -6.39
CA THR A 74 -8.07 0.14 -6.73
C THR A 74 -7.80 0.98 -5.48
N MET A 75 -8.66 0.91 -4.46
CA MET A 75 -8.47 1.66 -3.22
C MET A 75 -7.29 1.14 -2.40
N VAL A 76 -7.13 -0.18 -2.31
CA VAL A 76 -5.95 -0.81 -1.67
C VAL A 76 -4.68 -0.42 -2.42
N MET A 77 -4.65 -0.56 -3.75
CA MET A 77 -3.48 -0.18 -4.56
C MET A 77 -3.12 1.29 -4.39
N THR A 78 -4.11 2.18 -4.35
CA THR A 78 -3.91 3.61 -4.07
C THR A 78 -3.28 3.83 -2.70
N ALA A 79 -3.78 3.13 -1.67
CA ALA A 79 -3.23 3.21 -0.33
C ALA A 79 -1.78 2.69 -0.27
N VAL A 80 -1.46 1.61 -0.98
CA VAL A 80 -0.08 1.11 -1.10
C VAL A 80 0.82 2.18 -1.72
N ILE A 81 0.45 2.74 -2.87
CA ILE A 81 1.25 3.75 -3.59
C ILE A 81 1.47 5.01 -2.73
N MET A 82 0.43 5.47 -2.05
CA MET A 82 0.48 6.65 -1.18
C MET A 82 1.07 6.36 0.20
N GLY A 83 1.28 5.08 0.53
CA GLY A 83 1.82 4.62 1.79
C GLY A 83 3.26 5.06 1.98
N PHE A 84 3.65 5.26 3.24
CA PHE A 84 5.01 5.60 3.63
C PHE A 84 5.73 4.34 4.12
N PRO A 85 6.53 3.68 3.26
CA PRO A 85 7.30 2.52 3.67
C PRO A 85 8.37 2.91 4.69
N VAL A 86 8.64 1.99 5.61
CA VAL A 86 9.77 2.08 6.52
C VAL A 86 10.94 1.28 5.94
N GLN A 87 12.14 1.84 6.00
CA GLN A 87 13.35 1.11 5.65
C GLN A 87 13.68 0.17 6.82
N GLY A 88 13.62 -1.15 6.57
CA GLY A 88 13.76 -2.20 7.58
C GLY A 88 15.04 -2.99 7.46
#